data_AF-A0A381EGD8-F1
#
_entry.id   AF-A0A381EGD8-F1
#
_cell.length_a   1.000
_cell.length_b   1.000
_cell.length_c   1.000
_cell.angle_alpha   90.00
_cell.angle_beta   90.00
_cell.angle_gamma   90.00
#
_symmetry.space_group_name_H-M   'P 1'
#
loop_
_entity.id
_entity.type
_entity.pdbx_description
1 polymer ?
#
loop_
_entity_poly.entity_id
_entity_poly.type
_entity_poly.pdbx_seq_one_letter_code
_entity_poly.pdbx_strand_id
1 'polypeptide(L)'
;MPDTIAKENLENLFKHFENKQDKNARVYYSKLFSDTKKKPHLILETKGKQGQNRKEYVKVYQHKATHDLYYIVVTENNDKINITAHPITEIKELIRHIRNSERASVIKDSNQAPT
;
A
#
# COMPACT_ATOMS: atom_id res chain seq x y z
N MET A 1 -2.96 18.00 -2.08
CA MET A 1 -2.66 16.59 -2.40
C MET A 1 -2.44 15.88 -1.08
N PRO A 2 -3.27 14.90 -0.71
CA PRO A 2 -3.90 13.89 -1.56
C PRO A 2 -5.19 14.37 -2.23
N ASP A 3 -5.53 13.68 -3.31
CA ASP A 3 -6.85 13.22 -3.74
C ASP A 3 -6.57 12.50 -5.07
N THR A 4 -6.21 11.22 -4.92
CA THR A 4 -5.95 10.19 -5.97
C THR A 4 -4.61 10.43 -6.75
N ILE A 5 -3.89 9.40 -7.20
CA ILE A 5 -2.47 9.45 -7.66
C ILE A 5 -2.35 9.82 -9.15
N ALA A 6 -1.23 10.40 -9.63
CA ALA A 6 -0.99 10.61 -11.09
C ALA A 6 -0.43 9.34 -11.79
N LYS A 7 -0.62 9.22 -13.11
CA LYS A 7 -0.37 7.98 -13.88
C LYS A 7 1.10 7.68 -13.92
N GLU A 8 1.86 8.71 -14.27
CA GLU A 8 3.31 8.68 -14.42
C GLU A 8 3.95 8.29 -13.08
N ASN A 9 3.38 8.77 -11.97
CA ASN A 9 3.87 8.44 -10.63
C ASN A 9 3.64 6.97 -10.25
N LEU A 10 2.52 6.39 -10.71
CA LEU A 10 2.21 4.99 -10.48
C LEU A 10 3.04 4.08 -11.40
N GLU A 11 3.19 4.42 -12.68
CA GLU A 11 4.07 3.71 -13.61
C GLU A 11 5.54 3.74 -13.15
N ASN A 12 6.01 4.89 -12.65
CA ASN A 12 7.33 5.01 -12.08
C ASN A 12 7.48 4.13 -10.82
N LEU A 13 6.43 3.99 -10.00
CA LEU A 13 6.44 3.15 -8.80
C LEU A 13 6.70 1.69 -9.18
N PHE A 14 5.97 1.18 -10.16
CA PHE A 14 6.19 -0.17 -10.70
C PHE A 14 7.60 -0.33 -11.29
N LYS A 15 8.02 0.58 -12.18
CA LYS A 15 9.35 0.55 -12.79
C LYS A 15 10.49 0.67 -11.78
N HIS A 16 10.30 1.36 -10.67
CA HIS A 16 11.32 1.49 -9.62
C HIS A 16 11.53 0.20 -8.83
N PHE A 17 10.46 -0.56 -8.56
CA PHE A 17 10.64 -1.88 -7.95
C PHE A 17 11.30 -2.87 -8.92
N GLU A 18 11.13 -2.66 -10.21
CA GLU A 18 11.91 -3.36 -11.23
C GLU A 18 13.37 -2.84 -11.30
N ASN A 19 13.60 -1.53 -11.11
CA ASN A 19 14.90 -0.86 -11.28
C ASN A 19 15.32 0.02 -10.08
N LYS A 20 16.39 -0.35 -9.38
CA LYS A 20 16.75 0.20 -8.05
C LYS A 20 17.37 1.64 -8.00
N GLN A 21 17.35 2.46 -9.05
CA GLN A 21 18.34 3.56 -9.18
C GLN A 21 17.88 5.04 -9.12
N ASP A 22 16.60 5.43 -9.14
CA ASP A 22 16.22 6.87 -9.19
C ASP A 22 16.01 7.55 -7.80
N LYS A 23 16.69 8.67 -7.55
CA LYS A 23 16.63 9.49 -6.31
C LYS A 23 15.32 10.27 -6.15
N ASN A 24 14.76 10.83 -7.22
CA ASN A 24 13.51 11.63 -7.13
C ASN A 24 12.31 10.73 -6.85
N ALA A 25 12.32 9.56 -7.49
CA ALA A 25 11.36 8.50 -7.25
C ALA A 25 11.35 8.09 -5.76
N ARG A 26 12.52 7.88 -5.13
CA ARG A 26 12.63 7.57 -3.69
C ARG A 26 11.98 8.62 -2.79
N VAL A 27 12.19 9.91 -3.07
CA VAL A 27 11.56 10.99 -2.30
C VAL A 27 10.04 10.94 -2.44
N TYR A 28 9.53 10.74 -3.65
CA TYR A 28 8.10 10.61 -3.87
C TYR A 28 7.52 9.38 -3.15
N TYR A 29 8.16 8.21 -3.23
CA TYR A 29 7.69 6.99 -2.56
C TYR A 29 7.76 7.09 -1.04
N SER A 30 8.69 7.87 -0.48
CA SER A 30 8.71 8.12 0.96
C SER A 30 7.42 8.79 1.45
N LYS A 31 6.78 9.62 0.59
CA LYS A 31 5.50 10.27 0.89
C LYS A 31 4.35 9.27 0.83
N LEU A 32 4.28 8.43 -0.21
CA LEU A 32 3.27 7.37 -0.32
C LEU A 32 3.40 6.35 0.81
N PHE A 33 4.63 5.96 1.15
CA PHE A 33 4.92 5.14 2.33
C PHE A 33 4.38 5.78 3.60
N SER A 34 4.74 7.04 3.86
CA SER A 34 4.28 7.73 5.06
C SER A 34 2.77 7.84 5.11
N ASP A 35 2.09 8.05 3.97
CA ASP A 35 0.64 8.17 3.94
C ASP A 35 -0.04 6.82 4.14
N THR A 36 0.39 5.76 3.45
CA THR A 36 -0.13 4.39 3.63
C THR A 36 0.08 3.89 5.06
N LYS A 37 1.22 4.20 5.70
CA LYS A 37 1.49 3.80 7.09
C LYS A 37 0.67 4.59 8.12
N LYS A 38 0.49 5.90 7.90
CA LYS A 38 -0.26 6.77 8.84
C LYS A 38 -1.77 6.63 8.72
N LYS A 39 -2.26 6.42 7.50
CA LYS A 39 -3.69 6.38 7.15
C LYS A 39 -4.03 5.15 6.30
N PRO A 40 -3.73 3.92 6.77
CA PRO A 40 -4.12 2.70 6.06
C PRO A 40 -5.62 2.52 6.07
N HIS A 41 -6.17 1.85 5.06
CA HIS A 41 -7.55 1.36 5.09
C HIS A 41 -7.63 -0.02 5.75
N LEU A 42 -6.59 -0.85 5.58
CA LEU A 42 -6.46 -2.15 6.23
C LEU A 42 -5.08 -2.30 6.85
N ILE A 43 -5.03 -2.95 8.01
CA ILE A 43 -3.78 -3.41 8.62
C ILE A 43 -3.87 -4.93 8.77
N LEU A 44 -2.90 -5.64 8.19
CA LEU A 44 -2.80 -7.09 8.30
C LEU A 44 -1.58 -7.44 9.15
N GLU A 45 -1.78 -8.28 10.15
CA GLU A 45 -0.70 -8.85 10.98
C GLU A 45 -0.41 -10.26 10.47
N THR A 46 0.84 -10.49 10.09
CA THR A 46 1.27 -11.76 9.48
C THR A 46 2.56 -12.26 10.13
N LYS A 47 2.90 -13.52 9.89
CA LYS A 47 4.19 -14.11 10.27
C LYS A 47 5.08 -14.24 9.06
N GLY A 48 6.32 -13.79 9.21
CA GLY A 48 7.36 -14.09 8.24
C GLY A 48 7.75 -15.57 8.24
N LYS A 49 8.54 -15.97 7.24
CA LYS A 49 9.04 -17.35 7.09
C LYS A 49 9.82 -17.87 8.32
N GLN A 50 10.32 -16.98 9.17
CA GLN A 50 11.07 -17.31 10.39
C GLN A 50 10.26 -17.01 11.66
N GLY A 51 8.93 -16.89 11.55
CA GLY A 51 8.03 -16.63 12.67
C GLY A 51 8.05 -15.19 13.21
N GLN A 52 8.79 -14.29 12.55
CA GLN A 52 8.84 -12.89 12.97
C GLN A 52 7.54 -12.16 12.62
N ASN A 53 7.09 -11.29 13.52
CA ASN A 53 5.88 -10.49 13.31
C ASN A 53 6.10 -9.52 12.15
N ARG A 54 5.10 -9.44 11.26
CA ARG A 54 5.07 -8.50 10.14
C ARG A 54 3.76 -7.75 10.16
N LYS A 55 3.82 -6.48 9.76
CA LYS A 55 2.64 -5.67 9.54
C LYS A 55 2.58 -5.25 8.09
N GLU A 56 1.43 -5.41 7.48
CA GLU A 56 1.13 -4.92 6.15
C GLU A 56 0.07 -3.84 6.26
N TYR A 57 0.43 -2.62 5.83
CA TYR A 57 -0.47 -1.48 5.75
C TYR A 57 -0.95 -1.39 4.32
N VAL A 58 -2.26 -1.49 4.12
CA VAL A 58 -2.87 -1.44 2.79
C VAL A 58 -3.69 -0.17 2.68
N LYS A 59 -3.42 0.61 1.64
CA LYS A 59 -4.21 1.79 1.28
C LYS A 59 -4.59 1.76 -0.19
N VAL A 60 -5.84 2.08 -0.46
CA VAL A 60 -6.39 2.16 -1.82
C VAL A 60 -6.24 3.59 -2.30
N TYR A 61 -5.77 3.74 -3.54
CA TYR A 61 -5.65 4.99 -4.26
C TYR A 61 -6.39 4.86 -5.57
N GLN A 62 -7.06 5.90 -6.00
CA GLN A 62 -7.55 6.00 -7.37
C GLN A 62 -6.53 6.76 -8.22
N HIS A 63 -6.52 6.60 -9.54
CA HIS A 63 -5.76 7.42 -10.45
C HIS A 63 -6.54 8.70 -10.82
N LYS A 64 -5.88 9.86 -10.84
CA LYS A 64 -6.55 11.16 -11.04
C LYS A 64 -7.23 11.30 -12.40
N ALA A 65 -6.58 10.85 -13.48
CA ALA A 65 -7.07 11.13 -14.83
C ALA A 65 -7.92 10.00 -15.42
N THR A 66 -7.63 8.74 -15.05
CA THR A 66 -8.34 7.56 -15.60
C THR A 66 -9.34 6.96 -14.61
N HIS A 67 -9.31 7.39 -13.35
CA HIS A 67 -10.15 6.84 -12.29
C HIS A 67 -9.92 5.35 -11.97
N ASP A 68 -8.85 4.75 -12.49
CA ASP A 68 -8.43 3.39 -12.17
C ASP A 68 -8.09 3.23 -10.68
N LEU A 69 -8.46 2.10 -10.09
CA LEU A 69 -8.17 1.81 -8.69
C LEU A 69 -6.92 0.97 -8.53
N TYR A 70 -6.12 1.33 -7.54
CA TYR A 70 -4.91 0.65 -7.13
C TYR A 70 -4.86 0.52 -5.63
N TYR A 71 -4.15 -0.48 -5.12
CA TYR A 71 -3.82 -0.55 -3.72
C TYR A 71 -2.31 -0.62 -3.54
N ILE A 72 -1.82 0.05 -2.50
CA ILE A 72 -0.42 0.01 -2.09
C ILE A 72 -0.36 -0.78 -0.79
N VAL A 73 0.51 -1.79 -0.77
CA VAL A 73 0.86 -2.58 0.40
C VAL A 73 2.23 -2.12 0.88
N VAL A 74 2.33 -1.76 2.15
CA VAL A 74 3.59 -1.47 2.84
C VAL A 74 3.83 -2.56 3.86
N THR A 75 4.84 -3.39 3.64
CA THR A 75 5.25 -4.42 4.58
C THR A 75 6.38 -3.91 5.46
N GLU A 76 6.19 -3.99 6.78
CA GLU A 76 7.18 -3.67 7.79
C GLU A 76 7.57 -4.97 8.52
N ASN A 77 8.87 -5.27 8.51
CA ASN A 77 9.44 -6.45 9.17
C ASN A 77 10.79 -6.08 9.80
N ASN A 78 10.78 -5.84 11.13
CA ASN A 78 11.91 -5.28 11.86
C ASN A 78 12.46 -4.02 11.16
N ASP A 79 13.68 -4.06 10.62
CA ASP A 79 14.33 -2.92 9.95
C ASP A 79 14.06 -2.84 8.44
N LYS A 80 13.31 -3.79 7.88
CA LYS A 80 13.05 -3.85 6.43
C LYS A 80 11.64 -3.37 6.11
N ILE A 81 11.58 -2.36 5.27
CA ILE A 81 10.35 -1.84 4.67
C ILE A 81 10.33 -2.25 3.21
N ASN A 82 9.25 -2.90 2.78
CA ASN A 82 8.93 -3.12 1.38
C ASN A 82 7.63 -2.42 1.05
N ILE A 83 7.53 -1.89 -0.17
CA ILE A 83 6.34 -1.21 -0.67
C ILE A 83 6.02 -1.88 -2.00
N THR A 84 4.76 -2.20 -2.23
CA THR A 84 4.28 -2.76 -3.49
C THR A 84 2.99 -2.06 -3.86
N ALA A 85 2.79 -1.76 -5.14
CA ALA A 85 1.51 -1.30 -5.66
C ALA A 85 0.93 -2.38 -6.56
N HIS A 86 -0.40 -2.44 -6.64
CA HIS A 86 -1.13 -3.40 -7.45
C HIS A 86 -2.39 -2.75 -8.03
N PRO A 87 -2.76 -3.03 -9.29
CA PRO A 87 -4.08 -2.69 -9.81
C PRO A 87 -5.18 -3.47 -9.10
N ILE A 88 -6.40 -2.93 -9.03
CA ILE A 88 -7.53 -3.61 -8.38
C ILE A 88 -7.92 -4.92 -9.08
N THR A 89 -7.54 -5.11 -10.34
CA THR A 89 -7.69 -6.39 -11.05
C THR A 89 -6.93 -7.54 -10.36
N GLU A 90 -5.89 -7.21 -9.59
CA GLU A 90 -5.13 -8.14 -8.74
C GLU A 90 -5.71 -8.24 -7.31
N ILE A 91 -6.99 -7.95 -7.11
CA ILE A 91 -7.65 -8.08 -5.80
C ILE A 91 -7.51 -9.48 -5.18
N LYS A 92 -7.35 -10.52 -6.01
CA LYS A 92 -7.09 -11.89 -5.56
C LYS A 92 -5.83 -11.98 -4.69
N GLU A 93 -4.81 -11.19 -4.99
CA GLU A 93 -3.60 -11.12 -4.16
C GLU A 93 -3.93 -10.50 -2.81
N LEU A 94 -4.62 -9.36 -2.76
CA LEU A 94 -5.05 -8.78 -1.49
C LEU A 94 -5.89 -9.77 -0.66
N ILE A 95 -6.80 -10.52 -1.28
CA ILE A 95 -7.57 -11.58 -0.62
C ILE A 95 -6.65 -12.67 -0.07
N ARG A 96 -5.62 -13.07 -0.81
CA ARG A 96 -4.60 -14.03 -0.36
C ARG A 96 -3.83 -13.50 0.86
N HIS A 97 -3.45 -12.23 0.85
CA HIS A 97 -2.80 -11.56 1.98
C HIS A 97 -3.70 -11.58 3.24
N ILE A 98 -4.97 -11.24 3.09
CA ILE A 98 -5.96 -11.30 4.18
C ILE A 98 -6.13 -12.73 4.71
N ARG A 99 -6.33 -13.71 3.82
CA ARG A 99 -6.52 -15.13 4.20
C ARG A 99 -5.33 -15.68 4.98
N ASN A 100 -4.13 -15.26 4.62
CA ASN A 100 -2.90 -15.72 5.27
C ASN A 100 -2.49 -14.86 6.47
N SER A 101 -3.26 -13.81 6.79
CA SER A 101 -3.01 -12.98 7.97
C SER A 101 -3.52 -13.67 9.23
N GLU A 102 -2.81 -13.48 10.34
CA GLU A 102 -3.29 -13.91 11.65
C GLU A 102 -4.44 -13.02 12.12
N ARG A 103 -4.41 -11.75 11.73
CA ARG A 103 -5.41 -10.76 12.06
C ARG A 103 -5.50 -9.69 10.98
N ALA A 104 -6.72 -9.31 10.63
CA ALA A 104 -7.02 -8.18 9.74
C ALA A 104 -7.83 -7.13 10.51
N SER A 105 -7.40 -5.88 10.47
CA SER A 105 -8.10 -4.74 11.07
C SER A 105 -8.48 -3.74 9.98
N VAL A 106 -9.78 -3.43 9.89
CA VAL A 106 -10.30 -2.39 9.00
C VAL A 106 -10.28 -1.07 9.75
N ILE A 107 -9.61 -0.07 9.18
CA ILE A 107 -9.60 1.28 9.74
C ILE A 107 -10.77 2.02 9.10
N LYS A 108 -11.78 2.33 9.92
CA LYS A 108 -12.88 3.19 9.49
C LYS A 108 -12.40 4.63 9.60
N ASP A 109 -12.56 5.40 8.54
CA ASP A 109 -12.40 6.85 8.64
C ASP A 109 -13.46 7.38 9.61
N SER A 110 -13.03 8.07 10.66
CA SER A 110 -13.91 8.69 11.66
C SER A 110 -14.75 9.85 11.11
N ASN A 111 -14.75 10.08 9.80
CA ASN A 111 -15.42 11.17 9.09
C ASN A 111 -16.52 10.70 8.13
N GLN A 112 -17.10 9.51 8.31
CA GLN A 112 -18.44 9.25 7.76
C GLN A 112 -19.46 9.87 8.71
N ALA A 113 -20.01 11.03 8.33
CA ALA A 113 -21.17 11.59 9.00
C ALA A 113 -22.28 10.53 9.03
N PRO A 114 -23.02 10.39 10.14
CA PRO A 114 -24.18 9.50 10.17
C PRO A 114 -25.22 10.01 9.17
N THR A 115 -25.60 9.16 8.22
CA THR A 115 -26.85 9.25 7.46
C THR A 115 -28.05 9.20 8.38
#